data_AF-J1IT39-F1
#
_entry.id   AF-J1IT39-F1
#
_cell.length_a   1.000
_cell.length_b   1.000
_cell.length_c   1.000
_cell.angle_alpha   90.00
_cell.angle_beta   90.00
_cell.angle_gamma   90.00
#
_symmetry.space_group_name_H-M   'P 1'
#
loop_
_entity.id
_entity.type
_entity.pdbx_description
1 polymer ?
#
loop_
_entity_poly.entity_id
_entity_poly.type
_entity_poly.pdbx_seq_one_letter_code
_entity_poly.pdbx_strand_id
1 'polypeptide(L)'
;MKTCRSYKLFLPSKSDHRQCFQRIDRKFAAFRTYFGLAFQLTDDLLDITASTKVLGKTAGEDETAQKATFVRLYGIEETRKKRNELIAKAEALLYPFGVKAKPLQQAARFNATRKN
;
A
#
# COMPACT_ATOMS: atom_id res chain seq x y z
N MET A 1 -54.48 8.42 27.35
CA MET A 1 -54.51 9.87 27.01
C MET A 1 -53.08 10.37 26.98
N LYS A 2 -52.48 10.51 25.78
CA LYS A 2 -52.04 11.79 25.16
C LYS A 2 -50.96 12.50 26.02
N THR A 3 -49.70 12.70 25.59
CA THR A 3 -49.21 12.98 24.24
C THR A 3 -47.70 12.69 24.08
N CYS A 4 -47.37 11.96 23.03
CA CYS A 4 -46.06 11.98 22.37
C CYS A 4 -45.88 13.34 21.68
N ARG A 5 -44.83 14.12 22.02
CA ARG A 5 -44.55 15.43 21.40
C ARG A 5 -43.09 15.51 20.94
N SER A 6 -42.95 15.43 19.62
CA SER A 6 -41.91 16.03 18.77
C SER A 6 -40.52 15.37 18.71
N TYR A 7 -40.43 14.31 17.91
CA TYR A 7 -39.28 14.05 17.05
C TYR A 7 -39.35 14.97 15.82
N LYS A 8 -38.66 16.11 15.83
CA LYS A 8 -38.32 16.85 14.58
C LYS A 8 -37.25 17.92 14.85
N LEU A 9 -35.97 17.55 14.70
CA LEU A 9 -34.91 18.32 14.02
C LEU A 9 -33.54 17.71 14.33
N PHE A 10 -33.00 16.97 13.37
CA PHE A 10 -31.61 16.97 12.89
C PHE A 10 -31.38 15.66 12.13
N LEU A 11 -32.07 15.52 10.99
CA LEU A 11 -31.67 14.52 10.01
C LEU A 11 -30.56 15.17 9.17
N PRO A 12 -29.32 14.66 9.18
CA PRO A 12 -28.30 15.14 8.26
C PRO A 12 -28.79 14.92 6.83
N SER A 13 -28.65 15.96 6.01
CA SER A 13 -29.05 15.96 4.60
C SER A 13 -28.45 14.75 3.86
N LYS A 14 -29.20 14.15 2.92
CA LYS A 14 -28.74 13.03 2.07
C LYS A 14 -27.48 13.37 1.22
N SER A 15 -27.06 14.64 1.19
CA SER A 15 -25.83 15.13 0.57
C SER A 15 -24.56 14.76 1.34
N ASP A 16 -24.62 14.68 2.67
CA ASP A 16 -23.45 14.56 3.54
C ASP A 16 -22.87 13.13 3.53
N HIS A 17 -23.76 12.13 3.46
CA HIS A 17 -23.36 10.72 3.35
C HIS A 17 -22.62 10.41 2.03
N ARG A 18 -22.99 11.05 0.90
CA ARG A 18 -22.29 10.85 -0.38
C ARG A 18 -20.87 11.42 -0.37
N GLN A 19 -20.67 12.58 0.25
CA GLN A 19 -19.33 13.18 0.35
C GLN A 19 -18.41 12.39 1.29
N CYS A 20 -18.93 11.87 2.41
CA CYS A 20 -18.16 11.00 3.29
C CYS A 20 -17.77 9.68 2.60
N PHE A 21 -18.69 9.05 1.86
CA PHE A 21 -18.41 7.82 1.11
C PHE A 21 -17.32 8.04 0.03
N GLN A 22 -17.43 9.12 -0.75
CA GLN A 22 -16.40 9.47 -1.76
C GLN A 22 -15.01 9.73 -1.15
N ARG A 23 -14.94 10.31 0.07
CA ARG A 23 -13.68 10.51 0.78
C ARG A 23 -13.05 9.19 1.24
N ILE A 24 -13.87 8.23 1.66
CA ILE A 24 -13.44 6.89 2.05
C ILE A 24 -12.90 6.13 0.83
N ASP A 25 -13.63 6.13 -0.29
CA ASP A 25 -13.22 5.45 -1.52
C ASP A 25 -11.89 5.96 -2.06
N ARG A 26 -11.69 7.29 -2.06
CA ARG A 26 -10.43 7.90 -2.47
C ARG A 26 -9.25 7.49 -1.60
N LYS A 27 -9.44 7.39 -0.28
CA LYS A 27 -8.40 6.91 0.64
C LYS A 27 -8.03 5.45 0.36
N PHE A 28 -9.01 4.59 0.13
CA PHE A 28 -8.76 3.20 -0.23
C PHE A 28 -8.13 3.05 -1.61
N ALA A 29 -8.51 3.87 -2.58
CA ALA A 29 -7.87 3.89 -3.89
C ALA A 29 -6.38 4.26 -3.78
N ALA A 30 -6.06 5.33 -3.06
CA ALA A 30 -4.67 5.74 -2.82
C ALA A 30 -3.89 4.68 -2.02
N PHE A 31 -4.53 4.03 -1.04
CA PHE A 31 -3.92 2.91 -0.31
C PHE A 31 -3.53 1.78 -1.26
N ARG A 32 -4.46 1.33 -2.11
CA ARG A 32 -4.21 0.27 -3.11
C ARG A 32 -3.06 0.65 -4.05
N THR A 33 -3.00 1.91 -4.50
CA THR A 33 -1.92 2.37 -5.37
C THR A 33 -0.57 2.32 -4.67
N TYR A 34 -0.43 2.88 -3.47
CA TYR A 34 0.86 2.87 -2.76
C TYR A 34 1.28 1.47 -2.35
N PHE A 35 0.34 0.65 -1.86
CA PHE A 35 0.60 -0.74 -1.50
C PHE A 35 1.01 -1.56 -2.73
N GLY A 36 0.31 -1.43 -3.86
CA GLY A 36 0.65 -2.14 -5.10
C GLY A 36 2.03 -1.77 -5.65
N LEU A 37 2.41 -0.49 -5.60
CA LEU A 37 3.76 -0.06 -5.99
C LEU A 37 4.83 -0.63 -5.06
N ALA A 38 4.60 -0.60 -3.74
CA ALA A 38 5.52 -1.21 -2.78
C ALA A 38 5.65 -2.73 -2.98
N PHE A 39 4.55 -3.39 -3.34
CA PHE A 39 4.53 -4.81 -3.61
C PHE A 39 5.43 -5.15 -4.81
N GLN A 40 5.32 -4.41 -5.92
CA GLN A 40 6.14 -4.60 -7.10
C GLN A 40 7.63 -4.39 -6.79
N LEU A 41 7.99 -3.30 -6.10
CA LEU A 41 9.38 -3.05 -5.70
C LEU A 41 9.95 -4.15 -4.79
N THR A 42 9.11 -4.76 -3.97
CA THR A 42 9.52 -5.90 -3.15
C THR A 42 9.75 -7.14 -3.99
N ASP A 43 8.89 -7.40 -4.97
CA ASP A 43 9.02 -8.53 -5.90
C ASP A 43 10.32 -8.43 -6.70
N ASP A 44 10.56 -7.25 -7.28
CA ASP A 44 11.76 -6.92 -8.03
C ASP A 44 13.05 -7.10 -7.18
N LEU A 45 12.99 -6.74 -5.89
CA LEU A 45 14.08 -6.95 -4.94
C LEU A 45 14.31 -8.43 -4.64
N LEU A 46 13.25 -9.22 -4.50
CA LEU A 46 13.36 -10.65 -4.26
C LEU A 46 13.95 -11.36 -5.48
N ASP A 47 13.51 -11.03 -6.68
CA ASP A 47 14.03 -11.60 -7.93
C ASP A 47 15.54 -11.37 -8.08
N ILE A 48 16.02 -10.14 -7.82
CA ILE A 48 17.44 -9.83 -7.97
C ILE A 48 18.29 -10.45 -6.85
N THR A 49 17.78 -10.49 -5.62
CA THR A 49 18.51 -11.06 -4.47
C THR A 49 18.53 -12.58 -4.49
N ALA A 50 17.48 -13.22 -5.01
CA ALA A 50 17.46 -14.64 -5.28
C ALA A 50 18.43 -15.01 -6.40
N SER A 51 18.42 -14.26 -7.51
CA SER A 51 19.33 -14.49 -8.64
C SER A 51 20.80 -14.40 -8.20
N THR A 52 21.16 -13.37 -7.44
CA THR A 52 22.53 -13.19 -6.91
C THR A 52 22.94 -14.27 -5.90
N LYS A 53 22.02 -14.83 -5.13
CA LYS A 53 22.30 -15.90 -4.16
C LYS A 53 22.43 -17.28 -4.81
N VAL A 54 21.67 -17.54 -5.88
CA VAL A 54 21.68 -18.81 -6.62
C VAL A 54 22.89 -18.87 -7.57
N LEU A 55 23.33 -17.73 -8.10
CA LEU A 55 24.45 -17.63 -9.04
C LEU A 55 25.78 -17.40 -8.30
N GLY A 56 26.31 -18.45 -7.66
CA GLY A 56 27.71 -18.50 -7.20
C GLY A 56 28.74 -18.61 -8.34
N LYS A 57 28.44 -18.13 -9.55
CA LYS A 57 29.34 -18.14 -10.72
C LYS A 57 29.25 -16.80 -11.44
N THR A 58 30.41 -16.13 -11.47
CA THR A 58 30.86 -15.10 -12.43
C THR A 58 29.78 -14.22 -13.04
N ALA A 59 29.80 -12.96 -12.61
CA ALA A 59 29.25 -11.83 -13.34
C ALA A 59 29.79 -11.82 -14.78
N GLY A 60 28.93 -12.14 -15.73
CA GLY A 60 29.24 -12.14 -17.14
C GLY A 60 28.21 -12.98 -17.86
N GLU A 61 27.49 -12.38 -18.79
CA GLU A 61 26.53 -13.04 -19.69
C GLU A 61 25.14 -13.27 -19.06
N ASP A 62 24.38 -12.18 -18.95
CA ASP A 62 23.17 -12.10 -19.79
C ASP A 62 22.69 -10.66 -19.90
N GLU A 63 22.98 -10.07 -21.06
CA GLU A 63 22.56 -8.74 -21.54
C GLU A 63 21.04 -8.63 -21.77
N THR A 64 20.21 -9.47 -21.15
CA THR A 64 18.82 -9.73 -21.59
C THR A 64 17.82 -9.86 -20.44
N ALA A 65 17.83 -8.91 -19.50
CA ALA A 65 16.55 -8.55 -18.88
C ALA A 65 16.16 -7.14 -19.33
N GLN A 66 15.50 -7.11 -20.48
CA GLN A 66 14.84 -5.99 -21.14
C GLN A 66 13.74 -5.31 -20.29
N LYS A 67 13.60 -5.64 -19.00
CA LYS A 67 12.82 -4.86 -18.04
C LYS A 67 13.77 -3.94 -17.28
N ALA A 68 13.73 -2.66 -17.61
CA ALA A 68 14.32 -1.61 -16.80
C ALA A 68 13.55 -1.51 -15.47
N THR A 69 13.87 -2.39 -14.53
CA THR A 69 13.24 -2.44 -13.21
C THR A 69 13.84 -1.37 -12.30
N PHE A 70 13.05 -0.79 -11.38
CA PHE A 70 13.50 0.27 -10.48
C PHE A 70 14.79 -0.09 -9.72
N VAL A 71 14.92 -1.35 -9.27
CA VAL A 71 16.12 -1.89 -8.61
C VAL A 71 17.37 -1.83 -9.49
N ARG A 72 17.23 -2.07 -10.79
CA ARG A 72 18.36 -2.03 -11.73
C ARG A 72 18.83 -0.61 -12.01
N LEU A 73 17.90 0.34 -12.00
CA LEU A 73 18.20 1.75 -12.29
C LEU A 73 18.77 2.50 -11.09
N TYR A 74 18.25 2.24 -9.88
CA TYR A 74 18.58 3.00 -8.67
C TYR A 74 19.33 2.18 -7.61
N GLY A 75 19.46 0.87 -7.80
CA GLY A 75 20.10 -0.03 -6.87
C GLY A 75 19.16 -0.54 -5.76
N ILE A 76 19.68 -1.52 -5.00
CA ILE A 76 18.95 -2.24 -3.94
C ILE A 76 18.55 -1.28 -2.81
N GLU A 77 19.49 -0.47 -2.31
CA GLU A 77 19.26 0.37 -1.14
C GLU A 77 18.23 1.48 -1.40
N GLU A 78 18.33 2.18 -2.54
CA GLU A 78 17.34 3.18 -2.92
C GLU A 78 15.96 2.56 -3.15
N THR A 79 15.91 1.33 -3.68
CA THR A 79 14.63 0.63 -3.82
C THR A 79 14.03 0.24 -2.48
N ARG A 80 14.84 -0.23 -1.52
CA ARG A 80 14.37 -0.51 -0.15
C ARG A 80 13.83 0.74 0.51
N LYS A 81 14.54 1.86 0.39
CA LYS A 81 14.08 3.17 0.89
C LYS A 81 12.76 3.56 0.26
N LYS A 82 12.65 3.49 -1.08
CA LYS A 82 11.44 3.86 -1.80
C LYS A 82 10.23 2.99 -1.42
N ARG A 83 10.43 1.69 -1.31
CA ARG A 83 9.41 0.75 -0.84
C ARG A 83 8.94 1.12 0.57
N ASN A 84 9.87 1.38 1.50
CA ASN A 84 9.52 1.74 2.88
C ASN A 84 8.70 3.06 2.93
N GLU A 85 9.06 4.05 2.12
CA GLU A 85 8.29 5.30 1.98
C GLU A 85 6.86 5.03 1.49
N LEU A 86 6.69 4.17 0.49
CA LEU A 86 5.37 3.82 -0.06
C LEU A 86 4.50 3.09 0.98
N ILE A 87 5.08 2.18 1.76
CA ILE A 87 4.37 1.50 2.85
C ILE A 87 3.95 2.50 3.93
N ALA A 88 4.84 3.41 4.35
CA ALA A 88 4.50 4.44 5.32
C ALA A 88 3.33 5.33 4.84
N LYS A 89 3.32 5.70 3.55
CA LYS A 89 2.20 6.43 2.93
C LYS A 89 0.90 5.62 2.93
N ALA A 90 0.97 4.33 2.62
CA ALA A 90 -0.19 3.44 2.67
C ALA A 90 -0.76 3.34 4.09
N GLU A 91 0.09 3.16 5.11
CA GLU A 91 -0.34 3.08 6.51
C GLU A 91 -0.99 4.38 7.01
N ALA A 92 -0.42 5.53 6.65
CA ALA A 92 -0.96 6.83 7.03
C ALA A 92 -2.40 7.04 6.52
N LEU A 93 -2.73 6.51 5.34
CA LEU A 93 -4.09 6.57 4.79
C LEU A 93 -5.10 5.75 5.61
N LEU A 94 -4.63 4.71 6.30
CA LEU A 94 -5.45 3.82 7.12
C LEU A 94 -5.68 4.32 8.55
N TYR A 95 -4.90 5.29 9.04
CA TYR A 95 -4.99 5.82 10.40
C TYR A 95 -6.42 6.22 10.83
N PRO A 96 -7.22 6.92 10.00
CA PRO A 96 -8.58 7.34 10.39
C PRO A 96 -9.57 6.19 10.61
N PHE A 97 -9.27 4.98 10.11
CA PHE A 97 -10.14 3.81 10.26
C PHE A 97 -9.86 3.03 11.56
N GLY A 98 -8.82 3.42 12.31
CA GLY A 98 -8.49 2.88 13.62
C GLY A 98 -8.34 1.35 13.63
N VAL A 99 -8.92 0.70 14.65
CA VAL A 99 -8.79 -0.75 14.86
C VAL A 99 -9.29 -1.59 13.68
N LYS A 100 -10.29 -1.09 12.94
CA LYS A 100 -10.87 -1.80 11.78
C LYS A 100 -9.86 -1.99 10.64
N ALA A 101 -8.85 -1.13 10.53
CA ALA A 101 -7.83 -1.23 9.49
C ALA A 101 -6.58 -2.02 9.91
N LYS A 102 -6.53 -2.57 11.14
CA LYS A 102 -5.39 -3.37 11.62
C LYS A 102 -4.98 -4.50 10.67
N PRO A 103 -5.91 -5.31 10.09
CA PRO A 103 -5.51 -6.36 9.16
C PRO A 103 -4.78 -5.83 7.91
N LEU A 104 -5.23 -4.70 7.36
CA LEU A 104 -4.60 -4.08 6.20
C LEU A 104 -3.24 -3.45 6.54
N GLN A 105 -3.11 -2.86 7.73
CA GLN A 105 -1.81 -2.36 8.22
C GLN A 105 -0.81 -3.51 8.40
N GLN A 106 -1.26 -4.63 8.98
CA GLN A 106 -0.43 -5.82 9.13
C GLN A 106 0.01 -6.39 7.77
N ALA A 107 -0.90 -6.45 6.79
CA ALA A 107 -0.55 -6.88 5.43
C ALA A 107 0.47 -5.93 4.76
N ALA A 108 0.32 -4.62 4.92
CA ALA A 108 1.27 -3.62 4.43
C ALA A 108 2.68 -3.81 5.03
N ARG A 109 2.76 -4.00 6.35
CA ARG A 109 4.04 -4.27 7.04
C ARG A 109 4.66 -5.58 6.60
N PHE A 110 3.85 -6.64 6.53
CA PHE A 110 4.30 -7.96 6.12
C PHE A 110 4.94 -7.90 4.73
N ASN A 111 4.34 -7.16 3.80
CA ASN A 111 4.91 -6.98 2.47
C ASN A 111 6.31 -6.35 2.50
N ALA A 112 6.57 -5.36 3.35
CA ALA A 112 7.91 -4.76 3.44
C ALA A 112 8.99 -5.73 3.97
N THR A 113 8.58 -6.67 4.82
CA THR A 113 9.47 -7.59 5.52
C THR A 113 9.54 -8.99 4.92
N ARG A 114 8.70 -9.29 3.92
CA ARG A 114 8.66 -10.62 3.31
C ARG A 114 10.03 -10.94 2.73
N LYS A 115 10.49 -12.16 3.01
CA LYS A 115 11.76 -12.68 2.49
C LYS A 115 11.56 -13.66 1.34
N ASN A 116 10.34 -14.14 1.13
CA ASN A 116 9.85 -15.01 0.06
C ASN A 116 8.39 -14.65 -0.20
#